data_AF-A0A0M9DSZ2-F1
#
_entry.id   AF-A0A0M9DSZ2-F1
#
_cell.length_a   1.000
_cell.length_b   1.000
_cell.length_c   1.000
_cell.angle_alpha   90.00
_cell.angle_beta   90.00
_cell.angle_gamma   90.00
#
_symmetry.space_group_name_H-M   'P 1'
#
loop_
_entity.id
_entity.type
_entity.pdbx_description
1 polymer ?
#
loop_
_entity_poly.entity_id
_entity_poly.type
_entity_poly.pdbx_seq_one_letter_code
_entity_poly.pdbx_strand_id
1 'polypeptide(L)'
;MITKVAQEIDKISSQLILKEAFYAHFFSGIIKNISEMLPTLAVEARQNRITLHINPTFWNDVLKEQIFQYGGIKHEILHIVLLHIVRYKEFSHHDIFNVAADLVVNQLIDRKELIKEAVFLELFPELNLRPFESLNYYYEKLHNLYKQKTKEEQTGNGKSESGEEGEGKPNISWENLKSFLREDALSQQQHALWKYFEGLSSAERELLEESIKQKIYEIIKRTRSKEFGKLPAGLQTYLNEFEKSMLPSVNWRRILRLFANSSAKTYIKNTLKRPSKRYGTTPGIKIKRRNKILVAIDTSGSVAEDDLKEFFQEIYHIWRQGAEILIVECDTMIHQQYYYKGQNPKVVKGGGGTDFNAPIEFANTKYKPDAIVYFTDGYCDAPKIKSRFPIMWLLSTAGAKETDLKGFEGRILKMN
;
A
#
# COMPACT_ATOMS: atom_id res chain seq x y z
N MET A 1 -19.90 -14.23 29.11
CA MET A 1 -18.99 -14.63 28.02
C MET A 1 -18.09 -13.48 27.57
N ILE A 2 -18.66 -12.33 27.16
CA ILE A 2 -17.92 -11.14 26.69
C ILE A 2 -16.81 -10.68 27.66
N THR A 3 -17.09 -10.55 28.96
CA THR A 3 -16.09 -10.11 29.96
C THR A 3 -14.89 -11.06 30.07
N LYS A 4 -15.10 -12.37 29.90
CA LYS A 4 -14.03 -13.38 29.92
C LYS A 4 -13.13 -13.21 28.68
N VAL A 5 -13.74 -13.05 27.51
CA VAL A 5 -13.01 -12.82 26.25
C VAL A 5 -12.18 -11.54 26.33
N ALA A 6 -12.72 -10.46 26.89
CA ALA A 6 -11.99 -9.22 27.11
C ALA A 6 -10.73 -9.42 27.99
N GLN A 7 -10.84 -10.17 29.09
CA GLN A 7 -9.70 -10.50 29.95
C GLN A 7 -8.64 -11.37 29.23
N GLU A 8 -9.06 -12.29 28.37
CA GLU A 8 -8.15 -13.12 27.57
C GLU A 8 -7.42 -12.28 26.50
N ILE A 9 -8.13 -11.34 25.87
CA ILE A 9 -7.54 -10.35 24.95
C ILE A 9 -6.46 -9.52 25.67
N ASP A 10 -6.70 -9.07 26.90
CA ASP A 10 -5.71 -8.32 27.68
C ASP A 10 -4.47 -9.17 28.01
N LYS A 11 -4.67 -10.46 28.30
CA LYS A 11 -3.55 -11.40 28.50
C LYS A 11 -2.73 -11.57 27.22
N ILE A 12 -3.38 -11.72 26.07
CA ILE A 12 -2.68 -11.84 24.77
C ILE A 12 -1.95 -10.54 24.44
N SER A 13 -2.58 -9.38 24.66
CA SER A 13 -1.93 -8.07 24.50
C SER A 13 -0.64 -8.00 25.30
N SER A 14 -0.67 -8.42 26.57
CA SER A 14 0.51 -8.47 27.44
C SER A 14 1.58 -9.43 26.91
N GLN A 15 1.20 -10.59 26.38
CA GLN A 15 2.14 -11.55 25.78
C GLN A 15 2.80 -11.00 24.51
N LEU A 16 2.02 -10.36 23.63
CA LEU A 16 2.54 -9.73 22.42
C LEU A 16 3.57 -8.66 22.77
N ILE A 17 3.29 -7.80 23.77
CA ILE A 17 4.22 -6.76 24.23
C ILE A 17 5.57 -7.36 24.67
N LEU A 18 5.56 -8.53 25.31
CA LEU A 18 6.78 -9.18 25.82
C LEU A 18 7.54 -9.96 24.75
N LYS A 19 6.85 -10.52 23.76
CA LYS A 19 7.43 -11.49 22.82
C LYS A 19 7.66 -10.91 21.42
N GLU A 20 6.71 -10.13 20.91
CA GLU A 20 6.66 -9.67 19.53
C GLU A 20 6.13 -8.21 19.44
N ALA A 21 6.98 -7.22 19.74
CA ALA A 21 6.57 -5.82 19.77
C ALA A 21 5.89 -5.30 18.49
N PHE A 22 6.24 -5.82 17.30
CA PHE A 22 5.60 -5.43 16.05
C PHE A 22 4.08 -5.68 16.09
N TYR A 23 3.67 -6.91 16.38
CA TYR A 23 2.26 -7.27 16.52
C TYR A 23 1.63 -6.55 17.71
N ALA A 24 2.36 -6.36 18.82
CA ALA A 24 1.87 -5.64 19.99
C ALA A 24 1.50 -4.18 19.69
N HIS A 25 2.38 -3.44 19.00
CA HIS A 25 2.13 -2.07 18.61
C HIS A 25 0.96 -1.97 17.64
N PHE A 26 0.86 -2.90 16.68
CA PHE A 26 -0.26 -2.94 15.77
C PHE A 26 -1.57 -3.23 16.51
N PHE A 27 -1.57 -4.28 17.33
CA PHE A 27 -2.71 -4.71 18.14
C PHE A 27 -3.17 -3.61 19.07
N SER A 28 -2.27 -2.88 19.74
CA SER A 28 -2.64 -1.76 20.62
C SER A 28 -3.40 -0.64 19.89
N GLY A 29 -3.10 -0.44 18.61
CA GLY A 29 -3.68 0.63 17.79
C GLY A 29 -4.97 0.27 17.05
N ILE A 30 -5.48 -0.96 17.14
CA ILE A 30 -6.76 -1.36 16.52
C ILE A 30 -7.88 -1.42 17.55
N ILE A 31 -9.09 -1.09 17.11
CA ILE A 31 -10.30 -1.20 17.93
C ILE A 31 -10.69 -2.67 18.01
N LYS A 32 -11.06 -3.16 19.19
CA LYS A 32 -11.59 -4.53 19.36
C LYS A 32 -13.07 -4.42 19.63
N ASN A 33 -13.87 -5.09 18.81
CA ASN A 33 -15.30 -5.17 18.98
C ASN A 33 -15.68 -6.63 19.28
N ILE A 34 -16.10 -6.90 20.51
CA ILE A 34 -16.53 -8.24 20.92
C ILE A 34 -18.04 -8.34 20.65
N SER A 35 -18.43 -9.15 19.68
CA SER A 35 -19.81 -9.22 19.19
C SER A 35 -20.11 -10.56 18.52
N GLU A 36 -21.35 -11.01 18.62
CA GLU A 36 -21.83 -12.24 17.97
C GLU A 36 -22.31 -12.00 16.51
N MET A 37 -22.24 -10.77 16.00
CA MET A 37 -22.73 -10.42 14.66
C MET A 37 -22.02 -11.18 13.52
N LEU A 38 -20.76 -11.55 13.72
CA LEU A 38 -20.00 -12.37 12.77
C LEU A 38 -19.68 -13.70 13.44
N PRO A 39 -19.61 -14.82 12.70
CA PRO A 39 -19.39 -16.14 13.29
C PRO A 39 -17.95 -16.40 13.71
N THR A 40 -17.01 -15.47 13.46
CA THR A 40 -15.56 -15.69 13.57
C THR A 40 -14.80 -14.41 13.97
N LEU A 41 -13.46 -14.47 13.98
CA LEU A 41 -12.58 -13.30 13.95
C LEU A 41 -12.61 -12.66 12.56
N ALA A 42 -12.65 -11.33 12.48
CA ALA A 42 -12.59 -10.63 11.20
C ALA A 42 -12.06 -9.21 11.35
N VAL A 43 -11.38 -8.72 10.33
CA VAL A 43 -10.93 -7.32 10.24
C VAL A 43 -11.77 -6.50 9.27
N GLU A 44 -12.15 -5.32 9.74
CA GLU A 44 -12.84 -4.30 8.94
C GLU A 44 -11.98 -3.05 8.85
N ALA A 45 -11.86 -2.48 7.64
CA ALA A 45 -11.27 -1.16 7.43
C ALA A 45 -12.36 -0.20 6.94
N ARG A 46 -12.80 0.71 7.81
CA ARG A 46 -13.91 1.64 7.52
C ARG A 46 -13.70 2.97 8.25
N GLN A 47 -14.10 4.08 7.61
CA GLN A 47 -14.05 5.44 8.20
C GLN A 47 -12.67 5.80 8.79
N ASN A 48 -11.60 5.48 8.08
CA ASN A 48 -10.22 5.71 8.52
C ASN A 48 -9.85 4.99 9.84
N ARG A 49 -10.51 3.88 10.14
CA ARG A 49 -10.28 3.05 11.32
C ARG A 49 -10.22 1.58 10.93
N ILE A 50 -9.44 0.84 11.71
CA ILE A 50 -9.36 -0.62 11.62
C ILE A 50 -9.98 -1.19 12.89
N THR A 51 -10.95 -2.09 12.70
CA THR A 51 -11.64 -2.79 13.77
C THR A 51 -11.41 -4.29 13.63
N LEU A 52 -10.96 -4.93 14.70
CA LEU A 52 -10.95 -6.37 14.85
C LEU A 52 -12.25 -6.78 15.54
N HIS A 53 -13.09 -7.52 14.83
CA HIS A 53 -14.31 -8.11 15.34
C HIS A 53 -14.00 -9.50 15.90
N ILE A 54 -14.52 -9.79 17.09
CA ILE A 54 -14.21 -11.00 17.84
C ILE A 54 -15.52 -11.65 18.28
N ASN A 55 -15.84 -12.79 17.66
CA ASN A 55 -16.97 -13.61 18.09
C ASN A 55 -16.61 -14.37 19.39
N PRO A 56 -17.38 -14.19 20.49
CA PRO A 56 -17.11 -14.89 21.75
C PRO A 56 -17.19 -16.41 21.66
N THR A 57 -18.12 -16.96 20.88
CA THR A 57 -18.31 -18.41 20.72
C THR A 57 -17.13 -19.02 19.97
N PHE A 58 -16.78 -18.45 18.81
CA PHE A 58 -15.60 -18.86 18.05
C PHE A 58 -14.32 -18.78 18.89
N TRP A 59 -14.16 -17.70 19.66
CA TRP A 59 -13.02 -17.49 20.53
C TRP A 59 -12.87 -18.56 21.61
N ASN A 60 -13.97 -19.02 22.21
CA ASN A 60 -13.93 -20.01 23.29
C ASN A 60 -13.95 -21.46 22.79
N ASP A 61 -14.63 -21.72 21.67
CA ASP A 61 -14.93 -23.07 21.22
C ASP A 61 -13.95 -23.54 20.13
N VAL A 62 -13.57 -22.64 19.21
CA VAL A 62 -12.63 -22.94 18.13
C VAL A 62 -11.21 -22.54 18.52
N LEU A 63 -11.01 -21.30 18.96
CA LEU A 63 -9.71 -20.82 19.47
C LEU A 63 -9.55 -21.11 20.97
N LYS A 64 -9.93 -22.31 21.38
CA LYS A 64 -10.02 -22.72 22.78
C LYS A 64 -8.71 -22.57 23.54
N GLU A 65 -7.59 -22.81 22.87
CA GLU A 65 -6.25 -22.69 23.46
C GLU A 65 -5.64 -21.31 23.17
N GLN A 66 -4.94 -20.77 24.16
CA GLN A 66 -4.35 -19.43 24.05
C GLN A 66 -3.37 -19.31 22.86
N ILE A 67 -2.73 -20.41 22.45
CA ILE A 67 -1.82 -20.42 21.30
C ILE A 67 -2.56 -20.17 19.98
N PHE A 68 -3.80 -20.67 19.84
CA PHE A 68 -4.65 -20.41 18.67
C PHE A 68 -5.26 -19.01 18.70
N GLN A 69 -5.60 -18.50 19.89
CA GLN A 69 -6.03 -17.10 20.05
C GLN A 69 -4.91 -16.13 19.63
N TYR A 70 -3.67 -16.46 20.01
CA TYR A 70 -2.47 -15.72 19.66
C TYR A 70 -2.22 -15.73 18.14
N GLY A 71 -2.25 -16.91 17.51
CA GLY A 71 -2.09 -17.06 16.06
C GLY A 71 -3.23 -16.42 15.25
N GLY A 72 -4.48 -16.55 15.72
CA GLY A 72 -5.64 -15.92 15.08
C GLY A 72 -5.53 -14.39 15.05
N ILE A 73 -5.08 -13.76 16.15
CA ILE A 73 -4.82 -12.31 16.15
C ILE A 73 -3.69 -11.94 15.17
N LYS A 74 -2.61 -12.72 15.12
CA LYS A 74 -1.51 -12.48 14.17
C LYS A 74 -1.99 -12.59 12.72
N HIS A 75 -2.83 -13.57 12.42
CA HIS A 75 -3.44 -13.79 11.11
C HIS A 75 -4.22 -12.56 10.65
N GLU A 76 -5.14 -12.07 11.48
CA GLU A 76 -5.93 -10.87 11.19
C GLU A 76 -5.05 -9.61 11.01
N ILE A 77 -4.01 -9.44 11.85
CA ILE A 77 -3.06 -8.33 11.70
C ILE A 77 -2.30 -8.43 10.38
N LEU A 78 -1.88 -9.63 9.97
CA LEU A 78 -1.11 -9.83 8.75
C LEU A 78 -1.92 -9.52 7.48
N HIS A 79 -3.22 -9.79 7.45
CA HIS A 79 -4.07 -9.33 6.33
C HIS A 79 -4.07 -7.82 6.16
N ILE A 80 -3.96 -7.07 7.26
CA ILE A 80 -3.88 -5.62 7.22
C ILE A 80 -2.46 -5.17 6.83
N VAL A 81 -1.43 -5.78 7.41
CA VAL A 81 -0.02 -5.43 7.13
C VAL A 81 0.35 -5.71 5.67
N LEU A 82 -0.13 -6.81 5.10
CA LEU A 82 0.06 -7.18 3.69
C LEU A 82 -0.91 -6.45 2.74
N LEU A 83 -1.76 -5.56 3.27
CA LEU A 83 -2.74 -4.77 2.54
C LEU A 83 -3.77 -5.61 1.76
N HIS A 84 -4.04 -6.86 2.15
CA HIS A 84 -5.00 -7.75 1.46
C HIS A 84 -6.39 -7.12 1.38
N ILE A 85 -6.85 -6.45 2.45
CA ILE A 85 -8.15 -5.74 2.47
C ILE A 85 -8.24 -4.69 1.34
N VAL A 86 -7.14 -3.99 1.07
CA VAL A 86 -7.09 -2.93 0.04
C VAL A 86 -7.10 -3.51 -1.36
N ARG A 87 -6.41 -4.65 -1.52
CA ARG A 87 -6.23 -5.34 -2.80
C ARG A 87 -7.44 -6.17 -3.22
N TYR A 88 -8.39 -6.42 -2.33
CA TYR A 88 -9.60 -7.22 -2.58
C TYR A 88 -10.28 -6.90 -3.93
N LYS A 89 -10.48 -5.61 -4.23
CA LYS A 89 -11.12 -5.12 -5.47
C LYS A 89 -10.35 -5.42 -6.78
N GLU A 90 -9.06 -5.78 -6.68
CA GLU A 90 -8.20 -6.00 -7.84
C GLU A 90 -8.49 -7.36 -8.52
N PHE A 91 -9.22 -8.24 -7.83
CA PHE A 91 -9.41 -9.62 -8.23
C PHE A 91 -10.87 -9.89 -8.57
N SER A 92 -11.12 -10.58 -9.69
CA SER A 92 -12.49 -10.83 -10.15
C SER A 92 -13.23 -11.91 -9.36
N HIS A 93 -12.50 -12.86 -8.77
CA HIS A 93 -13.06 -13.97 -8.00
C HIS A 93 -12.66 -13.88 -6.54
N HIS A 94 -13.46 -13.19 -5.74
CA HIS A 94 -13.14 -12.86 -4.36
C HIS A 94 -12.98 -14.09 -3.44
N ASP A 95 -13.77 -15.15 -3.63
CA ASP A 95 -13.64 -16.35 -2.78
C ASP A 95 -12.30 -17.06 -2.97
N ILE A 96 -11.76 -17.06 -4.19
CA ILE A 96 -10.41 -17.58 -4.49
C ILE A 96 -9.33 -16.65 -3.94
N PHE A 97 -9.59 -15.33 -3.98
CA PHE A 97 -8.70 -14.34 -3.36
C PHE A 97 -8.57 -14.56 -1.86
N ASN A 98 -9.67 -14.85 -1.17
CA ASN A 98 -9.69 -15.14 0.27
C ASN A 98 -8.78 -16.34 0.60
N VAL A 99 -8.92 -17.44 -0.15
CA VAL A 99 -8.05 -18.64 0.00
C VAL A 99 -6.59 -18.32 -0.31
N ALA A 100 -6.31 -17.55 -1.38
CA ALA A 100 -4.95 -17.15 -1.74
C ALA A 100 -4.31 -16.23 -0.68
N ALA A 101 -5.09 -15.33 -0.08
CA ALA A 101 -4.65 -14.44 0.98
C ALA A 101 -4.28 -15.23 2.24
N ASP A 102 -5.08 -16.23 2.62
CA ASP A 102 -4.78 -17.11 3.74
C ASP A 102 -3.53 -17.94 3.50
N LEU A 103 -3.32 -18.45 2.28
CA LEU A 103 -2.09 -19.15 1.93
C LEU A 103 -0.84 -18.29 2.16
N VAL A 104 -0.90 -16.99 1.82
CA VAL A 104 0.22 -16.06 2.09
C VAL A 104 0.40 -15.84 3.59
N VAL A 105 -0.69 -15.51 4.31
CA VAL A 105 -0.64 -15.15 5.72
C VAL A 105 -0.18 -16.31 6.60
N ASN A 106 -0.71 -17.51 6.38
CA ASN A 106 -0.45 -18.67 7.22
C ASN A 106 1.00 -19.16 7.13
N GLN A 107 1.72 -18.82 6.07
CA GLN A 107 3.16 -19.09 5.95
C GLN A 107 4.03 -18.17 6.82
N LEU A 108 3.47 -17.06 7.32
CA LEU A 108 4.15 -16.10 8.20
C LEU A 108 3.81 -16.31 9.69
N ILE A 109 3.09 -17.40 10.02
CA ILE A 109 2.73 -17.74 11.39
C ILE A 109 3.30 -19.13 11.68
N ASP A 110 3.78 -19.36 12.91
CA ASP A 110 4.24 -20.69 13.30
C ASP A 110 3.05 -21.68 13.21
N ARG A 111 3.24 -22.81 12.53
CA ARG A 111 2.19 -23.80 12.27
C ARG A 111 1.47 -24.25 13.54
N LYS A 112 2.15 -24.25 14.69
CA LYS A 112 1.57 -24.61 16.00
C LYS A 112 0.58 -23.58 16.56
N GLU A 113 0.63 -22.34 16.04
CA GLU A 113 -0.27 -21.24 16.43
C GLU A 113 -1.54 -21.20 15.56
N LEU A 114 -1.63 -22.03 14.52
CA LEU A 114 -2.77 -22.09 13.61
C LEU A 114 -3.65 -23.32 13.89
N ILE A 115 -4.95 -23.15 13.72
CA ILE A 115 -5.92 -24.25 13.79
C ILE A 115 -5.77 -25.22 12.61
N LYS A 116 -6.29 -26.44 12.74
CA LYS A 116 -6.16 -27.48 11.71
C LYS A 116 -6.91 -27.14 10.42
N GLU A 117 -8.00 -26.39 10.57
CA GLU A 117 -8.92 -25.95 9.52
C GLU A 117 -8.38 -24.76 8.70
N ALA A 118 -7.22 -24.20 9.08
CA ALA A 118 -6.60 -23.12 8.32
C ALA A 118 -6.10 -23.61 6.95
N VAL A 119 -5.99 -22.69 5.99
CA VAL A 119 -5.58 -23.00 4.62
C VAL A 119 -4.06 -23.15 4.55
N PHE A 120 -3.59 -24.27 4.00
CA PHE A 120 -2.16 -24.56 3.85
C PHE A 120 -1.80 -25.09 2.47
N LEU A 121 -0.53 -24.95 2.08
CA LEU A 121 -0.03 -25.39 0.78
C LEU A 121 -0.19 -26.91 0.57
N GLU A 122 -0.05 -27.71 1.63
CA GLU A 122 -0.13 -29.17 1.54
C GLU A 122 -1.53 -29.68 1.17
N LEU A 123 -2.56 -28.82 1.30
CA LEU A 123 -3.92 -29.11 0.85
C LEU A 123 -4.06 -29.08 -0.68
N PHE A 124 -3.04 -28.63 -1.41
CA PHE A 124 -3.07 -28.51 -2.87
C PHE A 124 -1.91 -29.26 -3.55
N PRO A 125 -1.79 -30.59 -3.36
CA PRO A 125 -0.62 -31.34 -3.81
C PRO A 125 -0.44 -31.34 -5.34
N GLU A 126 -1.53 -31.35 -6.11
CA GLU A 126 -1.48 -31.33 -7.58
C GLU A 126 -0.98 -29.99 -8.16
N LEU A 127 -1.04 -28.89 -7.40
CA LEU A 127 -0.61 -27.57 -7.87
C LEU A 127 0.89 -27.32 -7.72
N ASN A 128 1.61 -28.13 -6.93
CA ASN A 128 3.03 -27.96 -6.62
C ASN A 128 3.35 -26.50 -6.25
N LEU A 129 2.59 -25.95 -5.29
CA LEU A 129 2.72 -24.56 -4.88
C LEU A 129 4.09 -24.32 -4.25
N ARG A 130 4.81 -23.30 -4.74
CA ARG A 130 6.08 -22.87 -4.17
C ARG A 130 5.81 -22.02 -2.93
N PRO A 131 6.57 -22.20 -1.83
CA PRO A 131 6.38 -21.42 -0.61
C PRO A 131 6.88 -19.98 -0.78
N PHE A 132 6.36 -19.07 0.03
CA PHE A 132 6.72 -17.64 0.10
C PHE A 132 6.57 -16.85 -1.21
N GLU A 133 5.75 -17.34 -2.14
CA GLU A 133 5.36 -16.61 -3.34
C GLU A 133 4.35 -15.48 -3.07
N SER A 134 4.10 -14.65 -4.09
CA SER A 134 3.16 -13.54 -4.02
C SER A 134 1.69 -14.00 -3.95
N LEU A 135 0.81 -13.12 -3.45
CA LEU A 135 -0.64 -13.31 -3.50
C LEU A 135 -1.14 -13.61 -4.94
N ASN A 136 -0.62 -12.89 -5.93
CA ASN A 136 -1.00 -13.06 -7.33
C ASN A 136 -0.63 -14.47 -7.83
N TYR A 137 0.53 -14.98 -7.43
CA TYR A 137 0.95 -16.33 -7.79
C TYR A 137 -0.05 -17.39 -7.29
N TYR A 138 -0.43 -17.34 -6.00
CA TYR A 138 -1.39 -18.30 -5.45
C TYR A 138 -2.78 -18.11 -6.06
N TYR A 139 -3.23 -16.86 -6.21
CA TYR A 139 -4.50 -16.56 -6.85
C TYR A 139 -4.58 -17.16 -8.25
N GLU A 140 -3.57 -16.92 -9.10
CA GLU A 140 -3.54 -17.43 -10.46
C GLU A 140 -3.52 -18.97 -10.49
N LYS A 141 -2.77 -19.62 -9.61
CA LYS A 141 -2.75 -21.09 -9.54
C LYS A 141 -4.12 -21.67 -9.17
N LEU A 142 -4.75 -21.12 -8.14
CA LEU A 142 -6.09 -21.57 -7.69
C LEU A 142 -7.18 -21.23 -8.71
N HIS A 143 -7.10 -20.05 -9.32
CA HIS A 143 -8.06 -19.59 -10.32
C HIS A 143 -7.97 -20.39 -11.62
N ASN A 144 -6.77 -20.77 -12.06
CA ASN A 144 -6.60 -21.66 -13.21
C ASN A 144 -7.14 -23.06 -12.93
N LEU A 145 -6.91 -23.61 -11.74
CA LEU A 145 -7.53 -24.87 -11.31
C LEU A 145 -9.06 -24.78 -11.36
N TYR A 146 -9.63 -23.72 -10.77
CA TYR A 146 -11.07 -23.47 -10.76
C TYR A 146 -11.64 -23.40 -12.19
N LYS A 147 -11.03 -22.61 -13.07
CA LYS A 147 -11.45 -22.48 -14.48
C LYS A 147 -11.37 -23.80 -15.24
N GLN A 148 -10.32 -24.59 -15.01
CA GLN A 148 -10.15 -25.89 -15.66
C GLN A 148 -11.26 -26.85 -15.21
N LYS A 149 -11.45 -26.99 -13.90
CA LYS A 149 -12.37 -27.98 -13.32
C LYS A 149 -13.84 -27.64 -13.56
N THR A 150 -14.21 -26.36 -13.47
CA THR A 150 -15.57 -25.92 -13.81
C THR A 150 -15.91 -26.13 -15.29
N LYS A 151 -14.95 -25.96 -16.21
CA LYS A 151 -15.15 -26.30 -17.64
C LYS A 151 -15.28 -27.80 -17.86
N GLU A 152 -14.46 -28.62 -17.21
CA GLU A 152 -14.57 -30.08 -17.26
C GLU A 152 -15.95 -30.56 -16.78
N GLU A 153 -16.47 -29.98 -15.70
CA GLU A 153 -17.81 -30.26 -15.17
C GLU A 153 -18.95 -29.80 -16.12
N GLN A 154 -18.79 -28.65 -16.79
CA GLN A 154 -19.80 -28.13 -17.73
C GLN A 154 -19.82 -28.83 -19.10
N THR A 155 -18.68 -29.31 -19.58
CA THR A 155 -18.55 -29.97 -20.90
C THR A 155 -19.03 -31.43 -20.91
N GLY A 156 -19.46 -31.96 -19.77
CA GLY A 156 -20.25 -33.18 -19.72
C GLY A 156 -19.50 -34.43 -20.21
N ASN A 157 -18.30 -34.70 -19.69
CA ASN A 157 -17.73 -36.06 -19.73
C ASN A 157 -18.42 -36.99 -18.70
N GLY A 158 -19.73 -36.79 -18.53
CA GLY A 158 -20.64 -37.48 -17.63
C GLY A 158 -21.82 -38.10 -18.39
N LYS A 159 -21.55 -38.67 -19.56
CA LYS A 159 -22.41 -39.69 -20.16
C LYS A 159 -21.63 -40.98 -20.27
N SER A 160 -21.93 -41.87 -19.33
CA SER A 160 -21.68 -43.30 -19.43
C SER A 160 -22.39 -43.85 -20.66
N GLU A 161 -21.65 -44.13 -21.72
CA GLU A 161 -22.01 -45.17 -22.68
C GLU A 161 -20.79 -46.08 -22.88
N SER A 162 -20.90 -47.26 -22.29
CA SER A 162 -20.15 -48.48 -22.58
C SER A 162 -18.62 -48.45 -22.53
N GLY A 163 -18.07 -49.10 -21.50
CA GLY A 163 -16.81 -49.85 -21.60
C GLY A 163 -15.61 -49.23 -20.90
N GLU A 164 -15.12 -49.97 -19.90
CA GLU A 164 -13.81 -49.90 -19.25
C GLU A 164 -13.63 -48.87 -18.11
N GLU A 165 -13.50 -49.45 -16.91
CA GLU A 165 -13.15 -48.81 -15.64
C GLU A 165 -11.80 -48.09 -15.73
N GLY A 166 -11.84 -46.78 -15.97
CA GLY A 166 -10.77 -45.86 -15.66
C GLY A 166 -11.20 -44.94 -14.53
N GLU A 167 -11.17 -45.40 -13.28
CA GLU A 167 -11.29 -44.52 -12.11
C GLU A 167 -10.12 -43.51 -12.11
N GLY A 168 -10.33 -42.35 -12.72
CA GLY A 168 -9.43 -41.22 -12.59
C GLY A 168 -9.37 -40.81 -11.12
N LYS A 169 -8.17 -40.88 -10.51
CA LYS A 169 -7.97 -40.49 -9.12
C LYS A 169 -8.59 -39.11 -8.84
N PRO A 170 -9.34 -38.93 -7.73
CA PRO A 170 -9.92 -37.64 -7.39
C PRO A 170 -8.81 -36.60 -7.21
N ASN A 171 -8.99 -35.42 -7.81
CA ASN A 171 -8.05 -34.31 -7.66
C ASN A 171 -8.27 -33.68 -6.29
N ILE A 172 -7.34 -33.91 -5.36
CA ILE A 172 -7.44 -33.51 -3.95
C ILE A 172 -7.44 -31.97 -3.84
N SER A 173 -6.59 -31.29 -4.61
CA SER A 173 -6.57 -29.83 -4.67
C SER A 173 -7.94 -29.24 -5.05
N TRP A 174 -8.65 -29.88 -5.99
CA TRP A 174 -9.98 -29.42 -6.42
C TRP A 174 -11.03 -29.61 -5.33
N GLU A 175 -11.06 -30.78 -4.68
CA GLU A 175 -12.01 -31.03 -3.59
C GLU A 175 -11.78 -30.07 -2.41
N ASN A 176 -10.52 -29.86 -2.03
CA ASN A 176 -10.17 -28.91 -0.99
C ASN A 176 -10.54 -27.48 -1.37
N LEU A 177 -10.23 -27.05 -2.61
CA LEU A 177 -10.62 -25.73 -3.09
C LEU A 177 -12.14 -25.55 -3.03
N LYS A 178 -12.93 -26.49 -3.55
CA LYS A 178 -14.40 -26.45 -3.47
C LYS A 178 -14.89 -26.30 -2.03
N SER A 179 -14.29 -27.02 -1.08
CA SER A 179 -14.67 -26.92 0.33
C SER A 179 -14.46 -25.50 0.90
N PHE A 180 -13.38 -24.83 0.50
CA PHE A 180 -13.09 -23.46 0.92
C PHE A 180 -13.88 -22.39 0.17
N LEU A 181 -14.41 -22.68 -1.02
CA LEU A 181 -15.25 -21.75 -1.79
C LEU A 181 -16.70 -21.72 -1.33
N ARG A 182 -17.10 -22.57 -0.37
CA ARG A 182 -18.45 -22.52 0.20
C ARG A 182 -18.63 -21.25 1.03
N GLU A 183 -19.81 -20.65 0.96
CA GLU A 183 -20.15 -19.43 1.72
C GLU A 183 -20.05 -19.62 3.25
N ASP A 184 -20.32 -20.83 3.73
CA ASP A 184 -20.22 -21.19 5.15
C ASP A 184 -18.81 -21.60 5.60
N ALA A 185 -17.83 -21.64 4.69
CA ALA A 185 -16.45 -21.96 5.03
C ALA A 185 -15.82 -20.85 5.89
N LEU A 186 -14.99 -21.26 6.86
CA LEU A 186 -14.34 -20.34 7.79
C LEU A 186 -13.55 -19.23 7.09
N SER A 187 -12.74 -19.59 6.08
CA SER A 187 -11.96 -18.64 5.27
C SER A 187 -12.85 -17.54 4.67
N GLN A 188 -14.02 -17.90 4.13
CA GLN A 188 -14.94 -16.91 3.54
C GLN A 188 -15.60 -16.03 4.61
N GLN A 189 -15.97 -16.61 5.75
CA GLN A 189 -16.61 -15.86 6.84
C GLN A 189 -15.67 -14.84 7.50
N GLN A 190 -14.37 -15.14 7.60
CA GLN A 190 -13.35 -14.25 8.17
C GLN A 190 -13.15 -12.99 7.33
N HIS A 191 -13.28 -13.11 6.00
CA HIS A 191 -13.08 -12.00 5.07
C HIS A 191 -14.39 -11.34 4.61
N ALA A 192 -15.54 -11.75 5.15
CA ALA A 192 -16.86 -11.27 4.75
C ALA A 192 -17.04 -9.74 4.86
N LEU A 193 -16.22 -9.05 5.67
CA LEU A 193 -16.25 -7.60 5.83
C LEU A 193 -15.47 -6.83 4.75
N TRP A 194 -14.63 -7.50 3.95
CA TRP A 194 -13.80 -6.81 2.95
C TRP A 194 -14.63 -6.22 1.81
N LYS A 195 -15.81 -6.78 1.54
CA LYS A 195 -16.81 -6.19 0.63
C LYS A 195 -17.21 -4.75 1.01
N TYR A 196 -17.13 -4.38 2.30
CA TYR A 196 -17.40 -3.00 2.70
C TYR A 196 -16.33 -2.04 2.21
N PHE A 197 -15.08 -2.48 2.12
CA PHE A 197 -13.99 -1.68 1.55
C PHE A 197 -14.21 -1.45 0.05
N GLU A 198 -14.67 -2.49 -0.68
CA GLU A 198 -15.00 -2.39 -2.10
C GLU A 198 -16.09 -1.33 -2.38
N GLY A 199 -17.11 -1.29 -1.52
CA GLY A 199 -18.22 -0.34 -1.62
C GLY A 199 -17.87 1.13 -1.35
N LEU A 200 -16.66 1.43 -0.88
CA LEU A 200 -16.21 2.81 -0.64
C LEU A 200 -15.92 3.56 -1.95
N SER A 201 -16.05 4.89 -1.92
CA SER A 201 -15.63 5.72 -3.06
C SER A 201 -14.12 5.59 -3.31
N SER A 202 -13.68 5.90 -4.53
CA SER A 202 -12.25 5.85 -4.87
C SER A 202 -11.39 6.72 -3.95
N ALA A 203 -11.88 7.90 -3.56
CA ALA A 203 -11.15 8.81 -2.69
C ALA A 203 -11.07 8.29 -1.24
N GLU A 204 -12.14 7.69 -0.72
CA GLU A 204 -12.14 7.09 0.62
C GLU A 204 -11.19 5.89 0.69
N ARG A 205 -11.13 5.07 -0.36
CA ARG A 205 -10.19 3.94 -0.45
C ARG A 205 -8.75 4.41 -0.44
N GLU A 206 -8.39 5.40 -1.26
CA GLU A 206 -7.04 5.96 -1.31
C GLU A 206 -6.64 6.56 0.05
N LEU A 207 -7.53 7.32 0.69
CA LEU A 207 -7.28 7.88 2.02
C LEU A 207 -7.09 6.81 3.09
N LEU A 208 -7.90 5.76 3.06
CA LEU A 208 -7.82 4.65 4.01
C LEU A 208 -6.56 3.82 3.79
N GLU A 209 -6.22 3.50 2.54
CA GLU A 209 -4.98 2.82 2.17
C GLU A 209 -3.76 3.61 2.65
N GLU A 210 -3.69 4.92 2.36
CA GLU A 210 -2.58 5.77 2.79
C GLU A 210 -2.47 5.82 4.32
N SER A 211 -3.60 5.90 5.02
CA SER A 211 -3.62 5.87 6.48
C SER A 211 -3.10 4.54 7.05
N ILE A 212 -3.48 3.41 6.46
CA ILE A 212 -2.96 2.09 6.83
C ILE A 212 -1.44 2.03 6.59
N LYS A 213 -0.98 2.48 5.41
CA LYS A 213 0.44 2.53 5.07
C LYS A 213 1.26 3.38 6.04
N GLN A 214 0.79 4.59 6.34
CA GLN A 214 1.44 5.46 7.33
C GLN A 214 1.49 4.81 8.72
N LYS A 215 0.42 4.14 9.15
CA LYS A 215 0.40 3.42 10.43
C LYS A 215 1.42 2.28 10.47
N ILE A 216 1.51 1.47 9.41
CA ILE A 216 2.52 0.42 9.27
C ILE A 216 3.93 1.02 9.36
N TYR A 217 4.17 2.10 8.61
CA TYR A 217 5.47 2.79 8.60
C TYR A 217 5.87 3.34 9.98
N GLU A 218 4.94 3.95 10.71
CA GLU A 218 5.19 4.41 12.08
C GLU A 218 5.52 3.26 13.03
N ILE A 219 4.83 2.12 12.89
CA ILE A 219 5.08 0.93 13.71
C ILE A 219 6.46 0.36 13.41
N ILE A 220 6.83 0.22 12.12
CA ILE A 220 8.16 -0.23 11.72
C ILE A 220 9.24 0.66 12.37
N LYS A 221 9.08 1.98 12.30
CA LYS A 221 10.05 2.92 12.90
C LYS A 221 10.20 2.77 14.42
N ARG A 222 9.11 2.46 15.13
CA ARG A 222 9.14 2.26 16.59
C ARG A 222 9.74 0.90 16.97
N THR A 223 9.61 -0.11 16.10
CA THR A 223 9.93 -1.51 16.40
C THR A 223 11.22 -2.00 15.77
N ARG A 224 11.96 -1.14 15.05
CA ARG A 224 13.26 -1.41 14.38
C ARG A 224 14.42 -1.81 15.32
N SER A 225 14.13 -2.04 16.61
CA SER A 225 15.08 -2.53 17.60
C SER A 225 15.35 -4.03 17.44
N LYS A 226 16.03 -4.65 18.41
CA LYS A 226 16.40 -6.08 18.44
C LYS A 226 15.21 -7.04 18.21
N GLU A 227 13.98 -6.58 18.39
CA GLU A 227 12.78 -7.41 18.24
C GLU A 227 12.31 -7.58 16.80
N PHE A 228 12.73 -6.70 15.87
CA PHE A 228 12.44 -6.87 14.45
C PHE A 228 13.03 -8.18 13.90
N GLY A 229 14.18 -8.60 14.44
CA GLY A 229 14.84 -9.87 14.07
C GLY A 229 14.10 -11.13 14.54
N LYS A 230 13.10 -11.02 15.43
CA LYS A 230 12.28 -12.17 15.87
C LYS A 230 11.14 -12.49 14.90
N LEU A 231 10.83 -11.59 13.97
CA LEU A 231 9.78 -11.79 12.99
C LEU A 231 10.16 -12.90 11.99
N PRO A 232 9.19 -13.57 11.36
CA PRO A 232 9.46 -14.48 10.25
C PRO A 232 10.27 -13.79 9.14
N ALA A 233 11.23 -14.49 8.54
CA ALA A 233 12.11 -13.92 7.52
C ALA A 233 11.35 -13.35 6.31
N GLY A 234 10.27 -14.01 5.88
CA GLY A 234 9.39 -13.51 4.82
C GLY A 234 8.75 -12.16 5.18
N LEU A 235 8.29 -12.01 6.42
CA LEU A 235 7.72 -10.76 6.90
C LEU A 235 8.77 -9.66 7.03
N GLN A 236 9.98 -9.98 7.51
CA GLN A 236 11.08 -9.00 7.57
C GLN A 236 11.43 -8.46 6.18
N THR A 237 11.49 -9.35 5.18
CA THR A 237 11.78 -8.97 3.79
C THR A 237 10.71 -8.03 3.26
N TYR A 238 9.43 -8.41 3.40
CA TYR A 238 8.30 -7.57 3.02
C TYR A 238 8.33 -6.19 3.71
N LEU A 239 8.52 -6.15 5.03
CA LEU A 239 8.52 -4.89 5.78
C LEU A 239 9.70 -3.98 5.40
N ASN A 240 10.86 -4.54 5.06
CA ASN A 240 12.00 -3.77 4.57
C ASN A 240 11.74 -3.17 3.18
N GLU A 241 11.12 -3.93 2.28
CA GLU A 241 10.71 -3.45 0.95
C GLU A 241 9.62 -2.38 1.08
N PHE A 242 8.65 -2.59 1.96
CA PHE A 242 7.62 -1.62 2.28
C PHE A 242 8.20 -0.33 2.87
N GLU A 243 9.18 -0.42 3.78
CA GLU A 243 9.82 0.78 4.32
C GLU A 243 10.56 1.56 3.23
N LYS A 244 11.25 0.86 2.32
CA LYS A 244 11.94 1.47 1.17
C LYS A 244 10.96 2.19 0.25
N SER A 245 9.82 1.59 -0.08
CA SER A 245 8.82 2.23 -0.95
C SER A 245 8.13 3.44 -0.32
N MET A 246 8.19 3.59 1.00
CA MET A 246 7.66 4.75 1.73
C MET A 246 8.68 5.88 1.92
N LEU A 247 9.96 5.65 1.63
CA LEU A 247 11.01 6.65 1.74
C LEU A 247 11.15 7.40 0.41
N PRO A 248 11.26 8.75 0.43
CA PRO A 248 11.55 9.47 -0.79
C PRO A 248 12.95 9.07 -1.28
N SER A 249 13.07 8.79 -2.58
CA SER A 249 14.37 8.60 -3.25
C SER A 249 15.24 9.84 -3.09
N VAL A 250 14.61 11.02 -2.98
CA VAL A 250 15.27 12.32 -2.91
C VAL A 250 15.01 13.03 -1.57
N ASN A 251 16.06 13.57 -0.93
CA ASN A 251 15.92 14.35 0.30
C ASN A 251 15.36 15.77 0.04
N TRP A 252 14.06 15.83 -0.20
CA TRP A 252 13.33 17.07 -0.51
C TRP A 252 13.49 18.13 0.57
N ARG A 253 13.60 17.75 1.84
CA ARG A 253 13.83 18.72 2.93
C ARG A 253 15.13 19.49 2.76
N ARG A 254 16.20 18.86 2.26
CA ARG A 254 17.47 19.55 1.97
C ARG A 254 17.36 20.41 0.71
N ILE A 255 16.76 19.88 -0.35
CA ILE A 255 16.64 20.56 -1.65
C ILE A 255 15.74 21.78 -1.55
N LEU A 256 14.55 21.64 -0.97
CA LEU A 256 13.61 22.74 -0.79
C LEU A 256 14.17 23.87 0.09
N ARG A 257 15.10 23.59 1.00
CA ARG A 257 15.78 24.64 1.77
C ARG A 257 16.66 25.55 0.91
N LEU A 258 17.16 25.07 -0.23
CA LEU A 258 17.94 25.88 -1.15
C LEU A 258 17.06 26.95 -1.83
N PHE A 259 15.79 26.63 -2.07
CA PHE A 259 14.82 27.52 -2.71
C PHE A 259 14.00 28.34 -1.70
N ALA A 260 14.03 28.00 -0.41
CA ALA A 260 13.22 28.66 0.61
C ALA A 260 13.60 30.12 0.88
N ASN A 261 14.85 30.51 0.57
CA ASN A 261 15.31 31.88 0.77
C ASN A 261 14.78 32.85 -0.31
N SER A 262 14.54 32.38 -1.53
CA SER A 262 14.00 33.14 -2.66
C SER A 262 12.46 33.17 -2.71
N SER A 263 11.80 32.41 -1.82
CA SER A 263 10.35 32.22 -1.85
C SER A 263 9.55 33.50 -1.62
N ALA A 264 8.75 33.89 -2.62
CA ALA A 264 7.88 35.07 -2.54
C ALA A 264 6.62 34.86 -1.67
N LYS A 265 6.15 33.62 -1.53
CA LYS A 265 4.90 33.33 -0.79
C LYS A 265 5.17 33.09 0.70
N THR A 266 4.31 33.65 1.56
CA THR A 266 4.42 33.52 3.01
C THR A 266 3.13 33.02 3.64
N TYR A 267 3.23 32.43 4.83
CA TYR A 267 2.11 32.05 5.67
C TYR A 267 2.43 32.34 7.13
N ILE A 268 1.38 32.63 7.90
CA ILE A 268 1.47 32.95 9.32
C ILE A 268 1.33 31.66 10.14
N LYS A 269 2.24 31.44 11.08
CA LYS A 269 2.14 30.40 12.10
C LYS A 269 2.24 31.01 13.48
N ASN A 270 1.28 30.71 14.35
CA ASN A 270 1.35 31.10 15.76
C ASN A 270 2.46 30.31 16.45
N THR A 271 3.30 31.02 17.22
CA THR A 271 4.31 30.37 18.05
C THR A 271 3.70 29.98 19.38
N LEU A 272 4.06 28.80 19.90
CA LEU A 272 3.75 28.40 21.27
C LEU A 272 4.79 29.03 22.21
N LYS A 273 4.87 30.37 22.26
CA LYS A 273 5.68 31.04 23.30
C LYS A 273 4.83 31.18 24.57
N ARG A 274 5.43 30.87 25.72
CA ARG A 274 4.82 31.12 27.03
C ARG A 274 4.48 32.61 27.14
N PRO A 275 3.22 32.98 27.45
CA PRO A 275 2.84 34.37 27.66
C PRO A 275 3.76 35.02 28.70
N SER A 276 4.20 36.25 28.46
CA SER A 276 4.97 36.99 29.46
C SER A 276 4.09 37.23 30.68
N LYS A 277 4.50 36.71 31.84
CA LYS A 277 3.79 36.96 33.12
C LYS A 277 3.78 38.44 33.50
N ARG A 278 4.73 39.25 33.00
CA ARG A 278 4.85 40.68 33.30
C ARG A 278 3.96 41.56 32.39
N TYR A 279 3.72 41.13 31.15
CA TYR A 279 3.07 41.97 30.13
C TYR A 279 1.78 41.37 29.54
N GLY A 280 1.35 40.18 29.96
CA GLY A 280 0.08 39.57 29.51
C GLY A 280 -0.02 39.35 27.99
N THR A 281 1.10 39.12 27.30
CA THR A 281 1.15 39.12 25.83
C THR A 281 0.57 37.86 25.19
N THR A 282 -0.16 38.04 24.09
CA THR A 282 -0.62 37.00 23.16
C THR A 282 0.57 36.26 22.52
N PRO A 283 0.47 34.96 22.18
CA PRO A 283 1.56 34.23 21.53
C PRO A 283 2.03 34.92 20.24
N GLY A 284 3.35 35.05 20.06
CA GLY A 284 3.91 35.77 18.91
C GLY A 284 3.63 35.08 17.57
N ILE A 285 3.47 35.86 16.51
CA ILE A 285 3.32 35.39 15.12
C ILE A 285 4.70 35.14 14.51
N LYS A 286 4.89 33.98 13.88
CA LYS A 286 6.05 33.69 13.03
C LYS A 286 5.60 33.60 11.58
N ILE A 287 6.14 34.48 10.74
CA ILE A 287 5.98 34.40 9.28
C ILE A 287 6.92 33.30 8.76
N LYS A 288 6.38 32.35 8.03
CA LYS A 288 7.13 31.31 7.32
C LYS A 288 6.93 31.46 5.83
N ARG A 289 7.95 31.14 5.03
CA ARG A 289 7.85 31.11 3.56
C ARG A 289 7.31 29.75 3.09
N ARG A 290 6.54 29.74 2.01
CA ARG A 290 6.12 28.52 1.29
C ARG A 290 6.73 28.54 -0.10
N ASN A 291 7.54 27.53 -0.39
CA ASN A 291 8.09 27.37 -1.73
C ASN A 291 6.96 27.15 -2.73
N LYS A 292 6.93 27.97 -3.76
CA LYS A 292 6.05 27.87 -4.91
C LYS A 292 6.79 27.14 -6.02
N ILE A 293 6.42 25.89 -6.28
CA ILE A 293 7.16 24.99 -7.17
C ILE A 293 6.31 24.68 -8.39
N LEU A 294 6.91 24.80 -9.57
CA LEU A 294 6.35 24.25 -10.80
C LEU A 294 6.91 22.83 -10.97
N VAL A 295 6.02 21.85 -11.04
CA VAL A 295 6.38 20.47 -11.37
C VAL A 295 5.93 20.21 -12.80
N ALA A 296 6.87 19.87 -13.68
CA ALA A 296 6.58 19.38 -15.02
C ALA A 296 6.69 17.85 -15.02
N ILE A 297 5.69 17.18 -15.58
CA ILE A 297 5.67 15.72 -15.76
C ILE A 297 5.68 15.45 -17.26
N ASP A 298 6.70 14.75 -17.72
CA ASP A 298 6.79 14.23 -19.07
C ASP A 298 5.74 13.11 -19.24
N THR A 299 4.82 13.31 -20.18
CA THR A 299 3.77 12.34 -20.54
C THR A 299 3.94 11.83 -21.97
N SER A 300 5.16 11.92 -22.51
CA SER A 300 5.52 11.38 -23.82
C SER A 300 5.43 9.85 -23.84
N GLY A 301 5.36 9.29 -25.05
CA GLY A 301 5.18 7.85 -25.25
C GLY A 301 6.31 6.96 -24.73
N SER A 302 7.46 7.52 -24.34
CA SER A 302 8.60 6.77 -23.79
C SER A 302 8.53 6.54 -22.28
N VAL A 303 7.65 7.28 -21.57
CA VAL A 303 7.48 7.16 -20.12
C VAL A 303 6.49 6.04 -19.79
N ALA A 304 6.92 5.05 -19.01
CA ALA A 304 6.07 3.94 -18.62
C ALA A 304 5.10 4.30 -17.48
N GLU A 305 4.03 3.53 -17.30
CA GLU A 305 3.07 3.74 -16.21
C GLU A 305 3.73 3.61 -14.82
N ASP A 306 4.74 2.75 -14.69
CA ASP A 306 5.49 2.59 -13.44
C ASP A 306 6.40 3.80 -13.14
N ASP A 307 6.97 4.45 -14.17
CA ASP A 307 7.72 5.70 -14.00
C ASP A 307 6.79 6.82 -13.50
N LEU A 308 5.57 6.91 -14.04
CA LEU A 308 4.58 7.88 -13.57
C LEU A 308 4.23 7.67 -12.09
N LYS A 309 4.05 6.41 -11.64
CA LYS A 309 3.80 6.10 -10.23
C LYS A 309 4.96 6.56 -9.36
N GLU A 310 6.19 6.30 -9.79
CA GLU A 310 7.42 6.73 -9.12
C GLU A 310 7.49 8.27 -9.04
N PHE A 311 7.17 8.99 -10.11
CA PHE A 311 7.13 10.47 -10.13
C PHE A 311 6.11 11.03 -9.14
N PHE A 312 4.88 10.49 -9.13
CA PHE A 312 3.85 10.96 -8.21
C PHE A 312 4.19 10.68 -6.73
N GLN A 313 4.91 9.60 -6.43
CA GLN A 313 5.43 9.36 -5.07
C GLN A 313 6.38 10.47 -4.62
N GLU A 314 7.31 10.90 -5.47
CA GLU A 314 8.19 12.02 -5.13
C GLU A 314 7.45 13.34 -5.02
N ILE A 315 6.50 13.62 -5.92
CA ILE A 315 5.67 14.82 -5.86
C ILE A 315 4.89 14.88 -4.55
N TYR A 316 4.37 13.73 -4.10
CA TYR A 316 3.75 13.61 -2.79
C TYR A 316 4.71 13.96 -1.65
N HIS A 317 5.96 13.50 -1.72
CA HIS A 317 6.98 13.85 -0.74
C HIS A 317 7.36 15.34 -0.76
N ILE A 318 7.42 15.99 -1.92
CA ILE A 318 7.58 17.44 -2.05
C ILE A 318 6.42 18.16 -1.35
N TRP A 319 5.18 17.75 -1.63
CA TRP A 319 3.96 18.36 -1.10
C TRP A 319 3.89 18.24 0.43
N ARG A 320 4.25 17.07 0.97
CA ARG A 320 4.30 16.82 2.42
C ARG A 320 5.27 17.73 3.17
N GLN A 321 6.30 18.28 2.52
CA GLN A 321 7.18 19.28 3.14
C GLN A 321 6.54 20.67 3.25
N GLY A 322 5.33 20.85 2.70
CA GLY A 322 4.57 22.09 2.75
C GLY A 322 4.82 23.04 1.57
N ALA A 323 5.36 22.53 0.46
CA ALA A 323 5.47 23.28 -0.78
C ALA A 323 4.09 23.41 -1.45
N GLU A 324 3.85 24.54 -2.11
CA GLU A 324 2.73 24.68 -3.04
C GLU A 324 3.18 24.24 -4.42
N ILE A 325 2.49 23.24 -4.98
CA ILE A 325 2.89 22.61 -6.24
C ILE A 325 1.81 22.88 -7.28
N LEU A 326 2.23 23.46 -8.40
CA LEU A 326 1.47 23.44 -9.65
C LEU A 326 2.07 22.36 -10.55
N ILE A 327 1.28 21.35 -10.90
CA ILE A 327 1.66 20.32 -11.86
C ILE A 327 1.28 20.79 -13.26
N VAL A 328 2.18 20.52 -14.20
CA VAL A 328 2.02 20.69 -15.64
C VAL A 328 2.35 19.37 -16.31
N GLU A 329 1.37 18.79 -16.99
CA GLU A 329 1.54 17.59 -17.82
C GLU A 329 1.88 18.03 -19.25
N CYS A 330 2.96 17.50 -19.81
CA CYS A 330 3.45 17.93 -21.11
C CYS A 330 4.17 16.81 -21.89
N ASP A 331 4.05 16.89 -23.21
CA ASP A 331 4.85 16.15 -24.17
C ASP A 331 5.58 17.15 -25.12
N THR A 332 5.04 17.45 -26.29
CA THR A 332 5.36 18.60 -27.14
C THR A 332 4.68 19.89 -26.68
N MET A 333 3.54 19.79 -26.01
CA MET A 333 2.74 20.91 -25.53
C MET A 333 2.21 20.63 -24.13
N ILE A 334 1.74 21.68 -23.46
CA ILE A 334 1.10 21.54 -22.14
C ILE A 334 -0.35 21.09 -22.32
N HIS A 335 -0.70 19.92 -21.77
CA HIS A 335 -2.04 19.36 -21.84
C HIS A 335 -2.91 19.73 -20.65
N GLN A 336 -2.32 19.72 -19.45
CA GLN A 336 -3.06 19.97 -18.22
C GLN A 336 -2.25 20.75 -17.20
N GLN A 337 -2.94 21.57 -16.40
CA GLN A 337 -2.37 22.35 -15.32
C GLN A 337 -3.28 22.28 -14.09
N TYR A 338 -2.76 21.86 -12.94
CA TYR A 338 -3.55 21.78 -11.71
C TYR A 338 -2.69 21.85 -10.45
N TYR A 339 -3.28 22.34 -9.36
CA TYR A 339 -2.62 22.36 -8.06
C TYR A 339 -2.69 20.97 -7.42
N TYR A 340 -1.53 20.45 -7.02
CA TYR A 340 -1.45 19.16 -6.35
C TYR A 340 -1.90 19.28 -4.88
N LYS A 341 -2.86 18.43 -4.48
CA LYS A 341 -3.46 18.42 -3.14
C LYS A 341 -3.15 17.14 -2.36
N GLY A 342 -2.12 16.38 -2.76
CA GLY A 342 -1.75 15.13 -2.10
C GLY A 342 -2.51 13.90 -2.58
N GLN A 343 -3.16 13.97 -3.75
CA GLN A 343 -3.88 12.86 -4.38
C GLN A 343 -3.44 12.76 -5.84
N ASN A 344 -3.30 11.54 -6.33
CA ASN A 344 -2.86 11.30 -7.71
C ASN A 344 -4.01 11.56 -8.70
N PRO A 345 -3.72 12.08 -9.91
CA PRO A 345 -4.74 12.23 -10.95
C PRO A 345 -5.23 10.85 -11.43
N LYS A 346 -6.51 10.76 -11.79
CA LYS A 346 -7.12 9.51 -12.28
C LYS A 346 -6.73 9.16 -13.72
N VAL A 347 -6.39 10.17 -14.52
CA VAL A 347 -6.00 10.02 -15.93
C VAL A 347 -4.93 11.06 -16.20
N VAL A 348 -3.77 10.61 -16.65
CA VAL A 348 -2.70 11.44 -17.18
C VAL A 348 -2.90 11.52 -18.69
N LYS A 349 -2.88 12.72 -19.27
CA LYS A 349 -3.06 12.89 -20.73
C LYS A 349 -1.70 13.09 -21.42
N GLY A 350 -1.48 12.37 -22.51
CA GLY A 350 -0.21 12.41 -23.26
C GLY A 350 -0.13 11.34 -24.35
N GLY A 351 1.09 11.03 -24.80
CA GLY A 351 1.40 10.03 -25.82
C GLY A 351 2.06 10.57 -27.09
N GLY A 352 2.48 11.84 -27.11
CA GLY A 352 3.23 12.44 -28.22
C GLY A 352 4.75 12.27 -28.11
N GLY A 353 5.49 13.01 -28.94
CA GLY A 353 6.94 13.20 -28.80
C GLY A 353 7.31 14.15 -27.65
N THR A 354 8.59 14.29 -27.37
CA THR A 354 9.07 15.02 -26.17
C THR A 354 9.66 16.38 -26.53
N ASP A 355 9.17 17.47 -25.93
CA ASP A 355 9.79 18.80 -25.98
C ASP A 355 9.78 19.48 -24.60
N PHE A 356 10.97 19.67 -24.03
CA PHE A 356 11.14 20.27 -22.71
C PHE A 356 10.93 21.80 -22.65
N ASN A 357 10.78 22.47 -23.80
CA ASN A 357 10.73 23.93 -23.85
C ASN A 357 9.42 24.52 -23.28
N ALA A 358 8.28 23.87 -23.52
CA ALA A 358 6.97 24.46 -23.19
C ALA A 358 6.76 24.76 -21.69
N PRO A 359 7.11 23.85 -20.74
CA PRO A 359 7.01 24.15 -19.31
C PRO A 359 7.99 25.25 -18.86
N ILE A 360 9.18 25.31 -19.46
CA ILE A 360 10.19 26.34 -19.13
C ILE A 360 9.69 27.72 -19.58
N GLU A 361 9.12 27.82 -20.77
CA GLU A 361 8.54 29.07 -21.26
C GLU A 361 7.36 29.53 -20.39
N PHE A 362 6.47 28.60 -20.02
CA PHE A 362 5.36 28.87 -19.11
C PHE A 362 5.84 29.37 -17.73
N ALA A 363 6.91 28.77 -17.20
CA ALA A 363 7.54 29.21 -15.96
C ALA A 363 8.10 30.64 -16.07
N ASN A 364 8.84 30.91 -17.16
CA ASN A 364 9.52 32.18 -17.41
C ASN A 364 8.56 33.36 -17.57
N THR A 365 7.44 33.14 -18.26
CA THR A 365 6.52 34.21 -18.67
C THR A 365 5.36 34.38 -17.69
N LYS A 366 4.64 33.29 -17.40
CA LYS A 366 3.32 33.33 -16.77
C LYS A 366 3.36 32.95 -15.29
N TYR A 367 3.91 31.78 -14.96
CA TYR A 367 3.78 31.25 -13.59
C TYR A 367 4.79 31.86 -12.62
N LYS A 368 6.05 32.02 -13.01
CA LYS A 368 7.15 32.56 -12.18
C LYS A 368 7.27 31.83 -10.83
N PRO A 369 7.72 30.55 -10.82
CA PRO A 369 7.93 29.77 -9.61
C PRO A 369 9.23 30.14 -8.88
N ASP A 370 9.42 29.64 -7.67
CA ASP A 370 10.71 29.73 -6.96
C ASP A 370 11.72 28.69 -7.49
N ALA A 371 11.22 27.56 -8.01
CA ALA A 371 11.99 26.51 -8.65
C ALA A 371 11.11 25.68 -9.60
N ILE A 372 11.75 25.07 -10.60
CA ILE A 372 11.15 24.10 -11.52
C ILE A 372 11.70 22.72 -11.19
N VAL A 373 10.83 21.73 -11.06
CA VAL A 373 11.20 20.32 -10.95
C VAL A 373 10.60 19.60 -12.15
N TYR A 374 11.44 18.98 -12.96
CA TYR A 374 11.06 18.32 -14.20
C TYR A 374 11.27 16.81 -14.05
N PHE A 375 10.20 16.03 -14.17
CA PHE A 375 10.22 14.58 -14.16
C PHE A 375 10.19 14.06 -15.60
N THR A 376 11.16 13.24 -15.98
CA THR A 376 11.30 12.68 -17.35
C THR A 376 12.14 11.40 -17.31
N ASP A 377 12.10 10.60 -18.36
CA ASP A 377 13.05 9.49 -18.57
C ASP A 377 14.39 9.97 -19.15
N GLY A 378 14.48 11.22 -19.62
CA GLY A 378 15.70 11.86 -20.11
C GLY A 378 16.05 11.58 -21.57
N TYR A 379 15.18 10.94 -22.36
CA TYR A 379 15.45 10.61 -23.77
C TYR A 379 15.00 11.70 -24.74
N CYS A 380 15.51 12.92 -24.58
CA CYS A 380 15.28 14.01 -25.52
C CYS A 380 16.45 15.01 -25.52
N ASP A 381 16.54 15.83 -26.56
CA ASP A 381 17.55 16.88 -26.69
C ASP A 381 17.39 17.93 -25.58
N ALA A 382 18.52 18.55 -25.22
CA ALA A 382 18.52 19.63 -24.24
C ALA A 382 17.59 20.79 -24.67
N PRO A 383 16.86 21.40 -23.73
CA PRO A 383 15.97 22.51 -24.05
C PRO A 383 16.75 23.68 -24.66
N LYS A 384 16.17 24.31 -25.68
CA LYS A 384 16.73 25.49 -26.34
C LYS A 384 16.46 26.76 -25.54
N ILE A 385 15.35 26.78 -24.80
CA ILE A 385 14.95 27.90 -23.94
C ILE A 385 15.63 27.77 -22.57
N LYS A 386 16.37 28.81 -22.18
CA LYS A 386 16.99 28.89 -20.85
C LYS A 386 15.98 29.20 -19.76
N SER A 387 16.09 28.53 -18.62
CA SER A 387 15.25 28.81 -17.46
C SER A 387 15.74 30.04 -16.70
N ARG A 388 14.82 30.95 -16.33
CA ARG A 388 15.10 32.08 -15.44
C ARG A 388 15.07 31.68 -13.95
N PHE A 389 14.57 30.50 -13.66
CA PHE A 389 14.41 29.97 -12.31
C PHE A 389 15.28 28.72 -12.14
N PRO A 390 15.73 28.40 -10.92
CA PRO A 390 16.45 27.16 -10.66
C PRO A 390 15.65 25.95 -11.14
N ILE A 391 16.23 25.17 -12.05
CA ILE A 391 15.63 23.96 -12.59
C ILE A 391 16.35 22.72 -12.07
N MET A 392 15.58 21.70 -11.78
CA MET A 392 16.06 20.39 -11.39
C MET A 392 15.36 19.31 -12.19
N TRP A 393 16.15 18.39 -12.75
CA TRP A 393 15.70 17.24 -13.51
C TRP A 393 15.73 16.01 -12.62
N LEU A 394 14.61 15.32 -12.51
CA LEU A 394 14.52 13.99 -11.92
C LEU A 394 14.32 12.98 -13.04
N LEU A 395 15.27 12.05 -13.13
CA LEU A 395 15.25 10.96 -14.08
C LEU A 395 14.63 9.72 -13.44
N SER A 396 13.74 9.04 -14.16
CA SER A 396 13.20 7.75 -13.72
C SER A 396 14.32 6.72 -13.50
N THR A 397 14.05 5.73 -12.65
CA THR A 397 15.00 4.64 -12.39
C THR A 397 15.42 3.91 -13.68
N ALA A 398 14.47 3.64 -14.58
CA ALA A 398 14.70 2.99 -15.87
C ALA A 398 15.24 3.94 -16.97
N GLY A 399 15.22 5.26 -16.74
CA GLY A 399 15.60 6.28 -17.71
C GLY A 399 17.11 6.39 -17.98
N ALA A 400 17.47 7.43 -18.72
CA ALA A 400 18.85 7.79 -19.06
C ALA A 400 19.76 7.94 -17.81
N LYS A 401 21.07 7.86 -18.01
CA LYS A 401 22.03 8.14 -16.92
C LYS A 401 22.26 9.64 -16.82
N GLU A 402 22.62 10.11 -15.62
CA GLU A 402 22.94 11.53 -15.40
C GLU A 402 24.04 12.05 -16.34
N THR A 403 24.95 11.17 -16.77
CA THR A 403 26.04 11.48 -17.71
C THR A 403 25.59 11.76 -19.14
N ASP A 404 24.39 11.30 -19.50
CA ASP A 404 23.91 11.28 -20.88
C ASP A 404 23.20 12.60 -21.23
N LEU A 405 22.73 13.35 -20.23
CA LEU A 405 22.07 14.65 -20.37
C LEU A 405 23.07 15.81 -20.52
N LYS A 406 23.97 15.72 -21.50
CA LYS A 406 24.91 16.80 -21.80
C LYS A 406 24.18 18.02 -22.37
N GLY A 407 24.38 19.19 -21.76
CA GLY A 407 23.79 20.46 -22.20
C GLY A 407 22.52 20.87 -21.45
N PHE A 408 22.01 20.05 -20.55
CA PHE A 408 20.91 20.42 -19.66
C PHE A 408 21.40 21.40 -18.60
N GLU A 409 20.69 22.52 -18.44
CA GLU A 409 20.97 23.48 -17.38
C GLU A 409 20.36 23.02 -16.05
N GLY A 410 21.00 23.35 -14.92
CA GLY A 410 20.49 23.06 -13.58
C GLY A 410 21.06 21.79 -12.95
N ARG A 411 20.32 21.21 -12.00
CA ARG A 411 20.72 19.97 -11.31
C ARG A 411 20.03 18.78 -11.92
N ILE A 412 20.75 17.69 -12.11
CA ILE A 412 20.21 16.42 -12.57
C ILE A 412 20.36 15.44 -11.42
N LEU A 413 19.29 14.71 -11.12
CA LEU A 413 19.27 13.64 -10.12
C LEU A 413 18.55 12.45 -10.72
N LYS A 414 19.12 11.26 -10.56
CA LYS A 414 18.42 10.01 -10.85
C LYS A 414 17.71 9.48 -9.60
N MET A 415 16.50 8.98 -9.80
CA MET A 415 15.72 8.31 -8.76
C MET A 415 16.29 6.91 -8.50
N ASN A 416 16.13 6.40 -7.27
CA ASN A 416 16.81 5.21 -6.76
C ASN A 416 15.86 4.06 -6.49
#